data_AF-A0A9P6C8N2-F1
#
_entry.id   AF-A0A9P6C8N2-F1
#
_cell.length_a   1.000
_cell.length_b   1.000
_cell.length_c   1.000
_cell.angle_alpha   90.00
_cell.angle_beta   90.00
_cell.angle_gamma   90.00
#
_symmetry.space_group_name_H-M   'P 1'
#
loop_
_entity.id
_entity.type
_entity.pdbx_description
1 polymer ?
#
loop_
_entity_poly.entity_id
_entity_poly.type
_entity_poly.pdbx_seq_one_letter_code
_entity_poly.pdbx_strand_id
1 'polypeptide(L)'
;MSAGLASNSEGGSVAQISHRVNLLIYVSLGLSIAAFACSMAFFGLISFWLTEAGLLFTIIHHSIILHNRKKLRKQGHLHQSESPFPVSSKKPMILMAWFTAIIYTAAFGVVMYFVVVFFLGYFEVGWESRWIAPILELVCLVVEVPLMVAIAIWCMRERRAIFGVTEMTKWYHLPQYHQA
;
A
#
# COMPACT_ATOMS: atom_id res chain seq x y z
N MET A 1 -40.24 -2.59 -16.62
CA MET A 1 -39.12 -2.03 -17.41
C MET A 1 -38.31 -1.01 -16.60
N SER A 2 -37.72 -1.39 -15.45
CA SER A 2 -36.92 -0.44 -14.62
C SER A 2 -35.62 -1.02 -14.02
N ALA A 3 -35.12 -2.14 -14.54
CA ALA A 3 -33.87 -2.75 -14.05
C ALA A 3 -32.58 -2.10 -14.61
N GLY A 4 -32.69 -1.16 -15.56
CA GLY A 4 -31.53 -0.62 -16.29
C GLY A 4 -30.84 0.60 -15.68
N LEU A 5 -31.39 1.22 -14.63
CA LEU A 5 -30.86 2.50 -14.10
C LEU A 5 -29.91 2.36 -12.91
N ALA A 6 -29.85 1.18 -12.26
CA ALA A 6 -29.02 0.99 -11.06
C ALA A 6 -27.54 0.65 -11.36
N SER A 7 -27.20 0.16 -12.57
CA SER A 7 -25.83 -0.30 -12.85
C SER A 7 -24.83 0.84 -13.14
N ASN A 8 -25.30 2.03 -13.51
CA ASN A 8 -24.42 3.15 -13.86
C ASN A 8 -23.79 3.86 -12.65
N SER A 9 -24.38 3.78 -11.45
CA SER A 9 -23.78 4.42 -10.25
C SER A 9 -22.63 3.62 -9.67
N GLU A 10 -22.63 2.29 -9.80
CA GLU A 10 -21.61 1.43 -9.21
C GLU A 10 -20.27 1.47 -9.96
N GLY A 11 -20.32 1.55 -11.30
CA GLY A 11 -19.12 1.63 -12.14
C GLY A 11 -18.26 2.88 -11.86
N GLY A 12 -18.90 4.01 -11.53
CA GLY A 12 -18.20 5.25 -11.16
C GLY A 12 -17.43 5.14 -9.84
N SER A 13 -17.97 4.42 -8.85
CA SER A 13 -17.35 4.25 -7.53
C SER A 13 -16.05 3.44 -7.61
N VAL A 14 -16.03 2.34 -8.36
CA VAL A 14 -14.86 1.46 -8.48
C VAL A 14 -13.70 2.16 -9.20
N ALA A 15 -13.99 2.90 -10.26
CA ALA A 15 -12.99 3.67 -11.00
C ALA A 15 -12.37 4.77 -10.12
N GLN A 16 -13.18 5.48 -9.33
CA GLN A 16 -12.70 6.50 -8.39
C GLN A 16 -11.82 5.90 -7.28
N ILE A 17 -12.20 4.76 -6.72
CA ILE A 17 -11.40 4.05 -5.71
C ILE A 17 -10.02 3.65 -6.29
N SER A 18 -10.01 3.06 -7.48
CA SER A 18 -8.77 2.64 -8.15
C SER A 18 -7.82 3.83 -8.41
N HIS A 19 -8.37 4.99 -8.80
CA HIS A 19 -7.59 6.20 -9.00
C HIS A 19 -6.95 6.70 -7.68
N ARG A 20 -7.73 6.72 -6.58
CA ARG A 20 -7.21 7.11 -5.25
C ARG A 20 -6.08 6.19 -4.78
N VAL A 21 -6.22 4.88 -4.98
CA VAL A 21 -5.18 3.91 -4.63
C VAL A 21 -3.91 4.15 -5.45
N ASN A 22 -4.02 4.44 -6.76
CA ASN A 22 -2.84 4.77 -7.56
C ASN A 22 -2.13 6.02 -7.04
N LEU A 23 -2.89 7.06 -6.68
CA LEU A 23 -2.31 8.29 -6.15
C LEU A 23 -1.58 8.05 -4.83
N LEU A 24 -2.19 7.29 -3.91
CA LEU A 24 -1.57 6.89 -2.64
C LEU A 24 -0.26 6.12 -2.86
N ILE A 25 -0.24 5.20 -3.83
CA ILE A 25 0.95 4.44 -4.24
C ILE A 25 2.07 5.38 -4.71
N TYR A 26 1.76 6.35 -5.58
CA TYR A 26 2.76 7.29 -6.08
C TYR A 26 3.29 8.22 -4.98
N VAL A 27 2.41 8.67 -4.08
CA VAL A 27 2.80 9.50 -2.93
C VAL A 27 3.69 8.71 -1.98
N SER A 28 3.33 7.47 -1.62
CA SER A 28 4.17 6.59 -0.80
C SER A 28 5.51 6.33 -1.46
N LEU A 29 5.55 6.03 -2.76
CA LEU A 29 6.79 5.81 -3.48
C LEU A 29 7.70 7.06 -3.46
N GLY A 30 7.14 8.24 -3.68
CA GLY A 30 7.87 9.50 -3.63
C GLY A 30 8.41 9.81 -2.23
N LEU A 31 7.59 9.63 -1.21
CA LEU A 31 7.97 9.83 0.19
C LEU A 31 9.05 8.85 0.63
N SER A 32 8.89 7.58 0.26
CA SER A 32 9.89 6.51 0.42
C SER A 32 11.23 6.88 -0.23
N ILE A 33 11.24 7.34 -1.49
CA ILE A 33 12.48 7.76 -2.17
C ILE A 33 13.11 8.97 -1.48
N ALA A 34 12.32 9.94 -1.04
CA ALA A 34 12.81 11.09 -0.29
C ALA A 34 13.44 10.67 1.04
N ALA A 35 12.77 9.79 1.80
CA ALA A 35 13.29 9.22 3.03
C ALA A 35 14.61 8.48 2.77
N PHE A 36 14.70 7.69 1.69
CA PHE A 36 15.95 7.02 1.29
C PHE A 36 17.07 7.99 0.96
N ALA A 37 16.80 9.04 0.18
CA ALA A 37 17.80 10.04 -0.18
C ALA A 37 18.33 10.77 1.06
N CYS A 38 17.44 11.10 2.01
CA CYS A 38 17.83 11.65 3.29
C CYS A 38 18.65 10.66 4.10
N SER A 39 18.26 9.38 4.14
CA SER A 39 18.98 8.32 4.84
C SER A 39 20.41 8.11 4.32
N MET A 40 20.57 8.05 3.00
CA MET A 40 21.87 7.90 2.35
C MET A 40 22.81 9.07 2.64
N ALA A 41 22.31 10.28 2.93
CA ALA A 41 23.16 11.40 3.29
C ALA A 41 23.87 11.21 4.66
N PHE A 42 23.34 10.35 5.53
CA PHE A 42 23.81 10.20 6.91
C PHE A 42 24.51 8.86 7.22
N PHE A 43 24.61 7.93 6.26
CA PHE A 43 25.55 6.78 6.12
C PHE A 43 25.97 5.95 7.38
N GLY A 44 25.28 5.99 8.54
CA GLY A 44 25.95 5.53 9.77
C GLY A 44 25.14 4.96 10.94
N LEU A 45 23.82 4.77 10.86
CA LEU A 45 23.00 4.27 11.99
C LEU A 45 22.24 2.98 11.66
N ILE A 46 22.14 2.07 12.63
CA ILE A 46 21.52 0.73 12.49
C ILE A 46 20.05 0.82 12.04
N SER A 47 19.35 1.90 12.40
CA SER A 47 17.95 2.12 11.98
C SER A 47 17.78 2.26 10.46
N PHE A 48 18.83 2.70 9.73
CA PHE A 48 18.77 2.88 8.28
C PHE A 48 18.53 1.59 7.52
N TRP A 49 19.06 0.46 7.97
CA TRP A 49 18.91 -0.81 7.27
C TRP A 49 17.46 -1.31 7.24
N LEU A 50 16.69 -1.05 8.30
CA LEU A 50 15.27 -1.40 8.35
C LEU A 50 14.45 -0.52 7.41
N THR A 51 14.74 0.78 7.38
CA THR A 51 14.09 1.74 6.48
C THR A 51 14.41 1.46 5.02
N GLU A 52 15.66 1.11 4.69
CA GLU A 52 16.10 0.69 3.36
C GLU A 52 15.49 -0.65 2.93
N ALA A 53 15.45 -1.65 3.82
CA ALA A 53 14.78 -2.91 3.53
C ALA A 53 13.28 -2.69 3.26
N GLY A 54 12.62 -1.88 4.10
CA GLY A 54 11.22 -1.46 3.91
C GLY A 54 10.99 -0.80 2.56
N LEU A 55 11.91 0.06 2.13
CA LEU A 55 11.90 0.71 0.81
C LEU A 55 11.94 -0.31 -0.33
N LEU A 56 12.87 -1.27 -0.28
CA LEU A 56 13.01 -2.29 -1.32
C LEU A 56 11.73 -3.12 -1.43
N PHE A 57 11.15 -3.54 -0.31
CA PHE A 57 9.86 -4.24 -0.31
C PHE A 57 8.74 -3.39 -0.92
N THR A 58 8.71 -2.10 -0.57
CA THR A 58 7.74 -1.14 -1.10
C THR A 58 7.89 -0.98 -2.61
N ILE A 59 9.11 -0.85 -3.13
CA ILE A 59 9.39 -0.75 -4.56
C ILE A 59 8.97 -2.04 -5.28
N ILE A 60 9.33 -3.20 -4.74
CA ILE A 60 8.96 -4.51 -5.33
C ILE A 60 7.43 -4.64 -5.38
N HIS A 61 6.76 -4.35 -4.26
CA HIS A 61 5.31 -4.42 -4.15
C HIS A 61 4.63 -3.51 -5.18
N HIS A 62 5.00 -2.23 -5.21
CA HIS A 62 4.46 -1.26 -6.16
C HIS A 62 4.78 -1.61 -7.61
N SER A 63 5.97 -2.11 -7.90
CA SER A 63 6.37 -2.53 -9.25
C SER A 63 5.50 -3.70 -9.74
N ILE A 64 5.24 -4.69 -8.88
CA ILE A 64 4.36 -5.83 -9.19
C ILE A 64 2.94 -5.33 -9.47
N ILE A 65 2.42 -4.39 -8.68
CA ILE A 65 1.09 -3.80 -8.89
C ILE A 65 1.00 -3.11 -10.24
N LEU A 66 1.94 -2.19 -10.50
CA LEU A 66 1.96 -1.39 -11.71
C LEU A 66 2.17 -2.26 -12.96
N HIS A 67 3.06 -3.25 -12.89
CA HIS A 67 3.30 -4.19 -13.97
C HIS A 67 2.03 -4.99 -14.31
N ASN A 68 1.36 -5.53 -13.30
CA ASN A 68 0.13 -6.29 -13.50
C ASN A 68 -1.02 -5.42 -14.01
N ARG A 69 -1.16 -4.18 -13.51
CA ARG A 69 -2.15 -3.21 -14.02
C ARG A 69 -1.90 -2.84 -15.47
N LYS A 70 -0.63 -2.64 -15.88
CA LYS A 70 -0.26 -2.40 -17.28
C LYS A 70 -0.59 -3.60 -18.17
N LYS A 71 -0.30 -4.83 -17.71
CA LYS A 71 -0.63 -6.06 -18.44
C LYS A 71 -2.13 -6.21 -18.66
N LEU A 72 -2.93 -5.97 -17.63
CA LEU A 72 -4.40 -5.99 -17.71
C LEU A 72 -4.95 -4.97 -18.70
N ARG A 73 -4.43 -3.73 -18.71
CA ARG A 73 -4.85 -2.70 -19.68
C ARG A 73 -4.59 -3.11 -21.13
N LYS A 74 -3.46 -3.79 -21.39
CA LYS A 74 -3.14 -4.31 -22.73
C LYS A 74 -4.06 -5.46 -23.14
N GLN A 75 -4.42 -6.34 -22.20
CA GLN A 75 -5.29 -7.50 -22.47
C GLN A 75 -6.78 -7.14 -22.56
N GLY A 76 -7.24 -6.12 -21.82
CA GLY A 76 -8.63 -5.66 -21.84
C GLY A 76 -9.12 -5.14 -23.19
N HIS A 77 -8.22 -4.79 -24.11
CA HIS A 77 -8.57 -4.47 -25.50
C HIS A 77 -8.87 -5.70 -26.36
N LEU A 78 -8.46 -6.90 -25.93
CA LEU A 78 -8.55 -8.13 -26.73
C LEU A 78 -9.65 -9.10 -26.26
N HIS A 79 -10.08 -9.03 -24.99
CA HIS A 79 -11.10 -9.93 -24.43
C HIS A 79 -12.08 -9.15 -23.54
N GLN A 80 -13.22 -8.75 -24.10
CA GLN A 80 -14.26 -7.95 -23.43
C GLN A 80 -15.32 -8.78 -22.67
N SER A 81 -15.14 -10.10 -22.54
CA SER A 81 -16.22 -11.01 -22.12
C SER A 81 -16.19 -11.47 -20.65
N GLU A 82 -15.09 -11.33 -19.92
CA GLU A 82 -15.03 -11.75 -18.51
C GLU A 82 -14.34 -10.67 -17.70
N SER A 83 -15.07 -10.08 -16.75
CA SER A 83 -14.59 -8.97 -15.92
C SER A 83 -13.26 -9.36 -15.25
N PRO A 84 -12.12 -8.78 -15.66
CA PRO A 84 -10.84 -9.20 -15.11
C PRO A 84 -10.76 -8.77 -13.65
N PHE A 85 -10.69 -9.75 -12.75
CA PHE A 85 -10.49 -9.48 -11.32
C PHE A 85 -9.28 -8.55 -11.15
N PRO A 86 -9.42 -7.41 -10.44
CA PRO A 86 -8.31 -6.50 -10.24
C PRO A 86 -7.20 -7.23 -9.49
N VAL A 87 -5.98 -7.17 -10.02
CA VAL A 87 -4.81 -7.88 -9.45
C VAL A 87 -4.54 -7.48 -8.00
N SER A 88 -5.04 -6.32 -7.57
CA SER A 88 -5.09 -5.85 -6.18
C SER A 88 -5.68 -6.88 -5.20
N SER A 89 -6.63 -7.71 -5.66
CA SER A 89 -7.36 -8.66 -4.82
C SER A 89 -6.61 -9.97 -4.53
N LYS A 90 -5.40 -10.17 -5.07
CA LYS A 90 -4.65 -11.41 -4.81
C LYS A 90 -4.20 -11.45 -3.34
N LYS A 91 -4.56 -12.53 -2.62
CA LYS A 91 -4.14 -12.81 -1.23
C LYS A 91 -2.65 -12.49 -0.93
N PRO A 92 -1.66 -12.89 -1.76
CA PRO A 92 -0.25 -12.59 -1.48
C PRO A 92 0.06 -11.10 -1.47
N MET A 93 -0.67 -10.28 -2.22
CA MET A 93 -0.41 -8.85 -2.32
C MET A 93 -0.83 -8.10 -1.04
N ILE A 94 -1.93 -8.54 -0.43
CA ILE A 94 -2.39 -8.04 0.88
C ILE A 94 -1.41 -8.45 1.97
N LEU A 95 -0.94 -9.71 1.93
CA LEU A 95 0.03 -10.22 2.91
C LEU A 95 1.35 -9.43 2.83
N MET A 96 1.84 -9.16 1.62
CA MET A 96 3.03 -8.33 1.41
C MET A 96 2.84 -6.91 1.96
N ALA A 97 1.69 -6.27 1.72
CA ALA A 97 1.43 -4.92 2.25
C ALA A 97 1.47 -4.89 3.79
N TRP A 98 0.87 -5.90 4.45
CA TRP A 98 0.93 -6.04 5.91
C TRP A 98 2.34 -6.31 6.42
N PHE A 99 3.09 -7.18 5.74
CA PHE A 99 4.48 -7.47 6.09
C PHE A 99 5.34 -6.20 6.03
N THR A 100 5.21 -5.40 4.97
CA THR A 100 5.91 -4.13 4.86
C THR A 100 5.48 -3.14 5.95
N ALA A 101 4.19 -3.06 6.30
CA ALA A 101 3.72 -2.22 7.39
C ALA A 101 4.33 -2.61 8.75
N ILE A 102 4.51 -3.91 9.02
CA ILE A 102 5.19 -4.41 10.22
C ILE A 102 6.66 -3.98 10.23
N ILE A 103 7.36 -4.07 9.10
CA ILE A 103 8.75 -3.61 8.98
C ILE A 103 8.88 -2.12 9.31
N TYR A 104 8.03 -1.27 8.73
CA TYR A 104 8.05 0.17 9.04
C TYR A 104 7.67 0.47 10.50
N THR A 105 6.76 -0.30 11.09
CA THR A 105 6.40 -0.16 12.50
C THR A 105 7.58 -0.54 13.41
N ALA A 106 8.32 -1.60 13.06
CA ALA A 106 9.54 -1.99 13.77
C ALA A 106 10.64 -0.91 13.63
N ALA A 107 10.84 -0.38 12.43
CA ALA A 107 11.76 0.74 12.19
C ALA A 107 11.41 1.96 13.05
N PHE A 108 10.12 2.33 13.09
CA PHE A 108 9.62 3.40 13.95
C PHE A 108 9.90 3.14 15.43
N GLY A 109 9.70 1.91 15.91
CA GLY A 109 10.03 1.52 17.28
C GLY A 109 11.51 1.67 17.61
N VAL A 110 12.40 1.30 16.69
CA VAL A 110 13.86 1.48 16.83
C VAL A 110 14.23 2.97 16.90
N VAL A 111 13.72 3.80 15.98
CA VAL A 111 13.96 5.25 16.00
C VAL A 111 13.45 5.87 17.30
N MET A 112 12.23 5.53 17.73
CA MET A 112 11.66 6.01 18.99
C MET A 112 12.49 5.61 20.20
N TYR A 113 13.02 4.38 20.24
CA TYR A 113 13.93 3.93 21.29
C TYR A 113 15.20 4.79 21.34
N PHE A 114 15.83 5.07 20.19
CA PHE A 114 17.00 5.94 20.12
C PHE A 114 16.68 7.37 20.58
N VAL A 115 15.54 7.92 20.18
CA VAL A 115 15.08 9.25 20.60
C VAL A 115 14.91 9.29 22.13
N VAL A 116 14.29 8.29 22.74
CA VAL A 116 14.11 8.22 24.21
C VAL A 116 15.45 8.10 24.93
N VAL A 117 16.32 7.18 24.52
CA VAL A 117 17.66 7.01 25.12
C VAL A 117 18.47 8.30 25.02
N PHE A 118 18.32 9.04 23.92
CA PHE A 118 18.95 10.34 23.72
C PHE A 118 18.40 11.40 24.69
N PHE A 119 17.07 11.54 24.82
CA PHE A 119 16.45 12.48 25.76
C PHE A 119 16.80 12.21 27.23
N LEU A 120 17.10 10.95 27.57
CA LEU A 120 17.57 10.56 28.89
C LEU A 120 19.04 10.94 29.17
N GLY A 121 19.75 11.53 28.19
CA GLY A 121 21.10 12.06 28.39
C GLY A 121 22.21 11.01 28.42
N TYR A 122 21.95 9.77 27.99
CA TYR A 122 22.96 8.71 27.95
C TYR A 122 24.06 8.93 26.91
N PHE A 123 23.87 9.87 25.99
CA PHE A 123 24.82 10.18 24.92
C PHE A 123 25.37 11.61 25.08
N GLU A 124 26.64 11.73 25.50
CA GLU A 124 27.44 12.97 25.43
C GLU A 124 27.87 13.29 23.98
N VAL A 125 27.00 13.05 23.01
CA VAL A 125 27.32 13.26 21.59
C VAL A 125 27.19 14.74 21.30
N GLY A 126 28.30 15.37 20.91
CA GLY A 126 28.39 16.81 20.62
C GLY A 126 27.21 17.33 19.81
N TRP A 127 26.66 18.46 20.26
CA TRP A 127 25.37 19.05 19.87
C TRP A 127 25.29 19.53 18.41
N GLU A 128 26.38 19.51 17.65
CA GLU A 128 26.57 20.41 16.51
C GLU A 128 25.96 19.93 15.18
N SER A 129 25.53 18.66 15.00
CA SER A 129 25.01 18.24 13.68
C SER A 129 24.18 16.95 13.63
N ARG A 130 24.40 15.99 14.53
CA ARG A 130 23.85 14.63 14.38
C ARG A 130 22.37 14.47 14.77
N TRP A 131 21.73 15.49 15.32
CA TRP A 131 20.34 15.44 15.78
C TRP A 131 19.31 15.64 14.66
N ILE A 132 19.70 16.29 13.56
CA ILE A 132 18.79 16.60 12.45
C ILE A 132 18.33 15.32 11.76
N ALA A 133 19.24 14.35 11.59
CA ALA A 133 18.96 13.08 10.92
C ALA A 133 17.85 12.24 11.60
N PRO A 134 17.93 11.89 12.90
CA PRO A 134 16.90 11.08 13.56
C PRO A 134 15.55 11.82 13.65
N ILE A 135 15.53 13.15 13.78
CA ILE A 135 14.28 13.91 13.76
C ILE A 135 13.62 13.84 12.38
N LEU A 136 14.41 14.03 11.32
CA LEU A 136 13.89 13.96 9.95
C LEU A 136 13.40 12.54 9.63
N GLU A 137 14.15 11.50 10.01
CA GLU A 137 13.75 10.10 9.86
C GLU A 137 12.46 9.81 10.63
N LEU A 138 12.34 10.31 11.86
CA LEU A 138 11.12 10.18 12.67
C LEU A 138 9.92 10.82 11.96
N VAL A 139 10.06 12.05 11.44
CA VAL A 139 8.98 12.72 10.71
C VAL A 139 8.57 11.92 9.47
N CYS A 140 9.54 11.39 8.70
CA CYS A 140 9.25 10.52 7.56
C CYS A 140 8.50 9.26 7.98
N LEU A 141 8.95 8.56 9.04
CA LEU A 141 8.31 7.33 9.53
C LEU A 141 6.91 7.59 10.09
N VAL A 142 6.70 8.70 10.81
CA VAL A 142 5.39 9.09 11.33
C VAL A 142 4.37 9.28 10.20
N VAL A 143 4.81 9.70 9.02
CA VAL A 143 3.92 9.84 7.84
C VAL A 143 3.81 8.52 7.06
N GLU A 144 4.91 7.79 6.88
CA GLU A 144 4.94 6.56 6.06
C GLU A 144 4.17 5.41 6.72
N VAL A 145 4.29 5.22 8.04
CA VAL A 145 3.58 4.16 8.78
C VAL A 145 2.06 4.22 8.59
N PRO A 146 1.36 5.33 8.89
CA PRO A 146 -0.09 5.42 8.69
C PRO A 146 -0.47 5.35 7.21
N LEU A 147 0.39 5.81 6.30
CA LEU A 147 0.16 5.69 4.86
C LEU A 147 0.15 4.22 4.42
N MET A 148 1.11 3.42 4.88
CA MET A 148 1.19 1.99 4.58
C MET A 148 0.02 1.21 5.20
N VAL A 149 -0.36 1.54 6.43
CA VAL A 149 -1.55 0.98 7.08
C VAL A 149 -2.82 1.34 6.30
N ALA A 150 -2.95 2.59 5.84
CA ALA A 150 -4.07 3.01 5.01
C ALA A 150 -4.10 2.21 3.71
N ILE A 151 -2.98 2.08 2.98
CA ILE A 151 -2.90 1.27 1.76
C ILE A 151 -3.35 -0.17 2.04
N ALA A 152 -2.89 -0.79 3.12
CA ALA A 152 -3.29 -2.14 3.51
C ALA A 152 -4.81 -2.25 3.78
N ILE A 153 -5.38 -1.29 4.51
CA ILE A 153 -6.82 -1.23 4.80
C ILE A 153 -7.63 -1.06 3.50
N TRP A 154 -7.20 -0.16 2.61
CA TRP A 154 -7.86 0.08 1.35
C TRP A 154 -7.82 -1.16 0.44
N CYS A 155 -6.69 -1.86 0.36
CA CYS A 155 -6.58 -3.15 -0.33
C CYS A 155 -7.54 -4.20 0.23
N MET A 156 -7.72 -4.26 1.56
CA MET A 156 -8.71 -5.14 2.18
C MET A 156 -10.15 -4.74 1.86
N ARG A 157 -10.47 -3.43 1.87
CA ARG A 157 -11.79 -2.92 1.52
C ARG A 157 -12.15 -3.22 0.07
N GLU A 158 -11.21 -3.03 -0.85
CA GLU A 158 -11.37 -3.37 -2.27
C GLU A 158 -11.67 -4.86 -2.43
N ARG A 159 -10.92 -5.73 -1.75
CA ARG A 159 -11.17 -7.17 -1.76
C ARG A 159 -12.57 -7.51 -1.24
N ARG A 160 -13.00 -6.95 -0.10
CA ARG A 160 -14.34 -7.22 0.48
C ARG A 160 -15.46 -6.79 -0.47
N ALA A 161 -15.31 -5.65 -1.15
CA ALA A 161 -16.29 -5.18 -2.12
C ALA A 161 -16.48 -6.17 -3.29
N ILE A 162 -15.38 -6.74 -3.81
CA ILE A 162 -15.43 -7.72 -4.91
C ILE A 162 -16.11 -9.02 -4.48
N PHE A 163 -15.78 -9.54 -3.29
CA PHE A 163 -16.39 -10.77 -2.78
C PHE A 163 -17.89 -10.60 -2.54
N GLY A 164 -18.32 -9.45 -2.00
CA GLY A 164 -19.75 -9.16 -1.81
C GLY A 164 -20.55 -9.17 -3.12
N VAL A 165 -19.99 -8.62 -4.20
CA VAL A 165 -20.65 -8.60 -5.53
C VAL A 165 -20.65 -10.00 -6.17
N THR A 166 -19.55 -10.74 -6.04
CA THR A 166 -19.40 -12.08 -6.66
C THR A 166 -20.36 -13.11 -6.04
N GLU A 167 -20.62 -13.01 -4.73
CA GLU A 167 -21.62 -13.88 -4.09
C GLU A 167 -23.02 -13.58 -4.63
N MET A 168 -23.41 -12.30 -4.76
CA MET A 168 -24.73 -11.95 -5.31
C MET A 168 -24.93 -12.44 -6.74
N THR A 169 -23.94 -12.28 -7.63
CA THR A 169 -24.08 -12.74 -9.02
C THR A 169 -24.17 -14.27 -9.13
N LYS A 170 -23.49 -15.02 -8.25
CA LYS A 170 -23.61 -16.48 -8.21
C LYS A 170 -25.03 -16.95 -7.89
N TRP A 171 -25.77 -16.23 -7.05
CA TRP A 171 -27.17 -16.54 -6.72
C TRP A 171 -28.13 -16.31 -7.89
N TYR A 172 -27.89 -15.30 -8.74
CA TYR A 172 -28.76 -15.02 -9.88
C TYR A 172 -28.64 -16.02 -11.04
N HIS A 173 -27.55 -16.80 -11.12
CA HIS A 173 -27.37 -17.83 -12.15
C HIS A 173 -27.86 -19.24 -11.74
N LEU A 174 -28.28 -19.43 -10.47
CA LEU A 174 -28.76 -20.73 -9.97
C LEU A 174 -30.13 -21.22 -10.50
N PRO A 175 -31.11 -20.39 -10.92
CA PRO A 175 -32.43 -20.91 -11.26
C PRO A 175 -32.53 -21.57 -12.66
N GLN A 176 -31.52 -21.48 -13.52
CA GLN A 176 -31.59 -22.07 -14.88
C GLN A 176 -31.20 -23.55 -14.96
N TYR A 177 -30.70 -24.17 -13.89
CA TYR A 177 -30.28 -25.58 -13.88
C TYR A 177 -31.31 -26.55 -13.25
N HIS A 178 -32.54 -26.10 -13.00
CA HIS A 178 -33.59 -26.93 -12.39
C HIS A 178 -34.82 -27.15 -13.28
N GLN A 179 -34.69 -26.94 -14.60
CA GLN A 179 -35.76 -27.21 -15.58
C GLN A 179 -35.39 -28.31 -16.60
N ALA A 180 -34.44 -29.20 -16.28
CA ALA A 180 -34.13 -30.37 -17.08
C ALA A 180 -34.42 -31.65 -16.30
#